data_AF-A0A1F2TQG3-F1
#
_entry.id   AF-A0A1F2TQG3-F1
#
_cell.length_a   1.000
_cell.length_b   1.000
_cell.length_c   1.000
_cell.angle_alpha   90.00
_cell.angle_beta   90.00
_cell.angle_gamma   90.00
#
_symmetry.space_group_name_H-M   'P 1'
#
loop_
_entity.id
_entity.type
_entity.pdbx_description
1 polymer ?
#
loop_
_entity_poly.entity_id
_entity_poly.type
_entity_poly.pdbx_seq_one_letter_code
_entity_poly.pdbx_strand_id
1 'polypeptide(L)' 'MDLVHPRDNEALCRLVDRYRARCLWFLREGYYPETPADALRVLDSIQRHGDVEAFQRAGALKQWLLAPSSAKSVSS' A
#
# COMPACT_ATOMS: atom_id res chain seq x y z
N MET A 1 -4.45 -1.82 17.58
CA MET A 1 -3.63 -2.19 16.40
C MET A 1 -4.60 -2.79 15.39
N ASP A 2 -5.27 -1.94 14.62
CA ASP A 2 -6.09 -2.40 13.51
C ASP A 2 -5.12 -2.96 12.46
N LEU A 3 -5.07 -4.29 12.40
CA LEU A 3 -4.33 -5.02 11.37
C LEU A 3 -4.92 -4.63 10.02
N VAL A 4 -4.07 -4.09 9.14
CA VAL A 4 -4.29 -4.08 7.69
C VAL A 4 -4.87 -5.44 7.29
N HIS A 5 -6.00 -5.45 6.59
CA HIS A 5 -6.71 -6.69 6.26
C HIS A 5 -5.77 -7.59 5.43
N PRO A 6 -5.73 -8.93 5.65
CA PRO A 6 -4.77 -9.82 4.98
C PRO A 6 -4.81 -9.81 3.45
N ARG A 7 -5.91 -9.36 2.83
CA ARG A 7 -6.04 -9.19 1.37
C ARG A 7 -5.36 -7.91 0.84
N ASP A 8 -5.23 -6.88 1.67
CA ASP A 8 -4.53 -5.64 1.33
C ASP A 8 -3.01 -5.85 1.35
N ASN A 9 -2.53 -6.70 2.25
CA ASN A 9 -1.12 -7.05 2.36
C ASN A 9 -0.59 -7.75 1.10
N GLU A 10 -1.34 -8.72 0.54
CA GLU A 10 -0.91 -9.41 -0.69
C GLU A 10 -0.86 -8.48 -1.91
N ALA A 11 -1.90 -7.64 -2.10
CA ALA A 11 -1.94 -6.69 -3.21
C ALA A 11 -0.82 -5.64 -3.10
N LEU A 12 -0.56 -5.17 -1.89
CA LEU A 12 0.54 -4.25 -1.59
C LEU A 12 1.89 -4.92 -1.86
N CYS A 13 2.15 -6.13 -1.35
CA CYS A 13 3.39 -6.86 -1.59
C CYS A 13 3.65 -7.07 -3.09
N ARG A 14 2.64 -7.48 -3.87
CA ARG A 14 2.76 -7.61 -5.33
C ARG A 14 3.09 -6.29 -6.01
N LEU A 15 2.52 -5.19 -5.53
CA LEU A 15 2.83 -3.86 -6.06
C LEU A 15 4.27 -3.43 -5.71
N VAL A 16 4.72 -3.72 -4.48
CA VAL A 16 6.11 -3.54 -4.06
C VAL A 16 7.04 -4.30 -4.98
N ASP A 17 6.79 -5.59 -5.22
CA ASP A 17 7.65 -6.42 -6.07
C ASP A 17 7.69 -5.92 -7.51
N ARG A 18 6.53 -5.59 -8.09
CA ARG A 18 6.43 -5.07 -9.46
C ARG A 18 7.23 -3.78 -9.65
N TYR A 19 7.18 -2.88 -8.68
CA TYR A 19 7.80 -1.54 -8.80
C TYR A 19 9.10 -1.38 -8.02
N ARG A 20 9.64 -2.46 -7.41
CA ARG A 20 10.81 -2.41 -6.51
C ARG A 20 12.00 -1.71 -7.16
N ALA A 21 12.41 -2.19 -8.34
CA ALA A 21 13.59 -1.68 -9.02
C ALA A 21 13.42 -0.25 -9.55
N ARG A 22 12.20 0.16 -9.91
CA ARG A 22 11.93 1.48 -10.52
C ARG A 22 11.63 2.56 -9.49
N CYS A 23 10.73 2.27 -8.55
CA CYS A 23 10.17 3.27 -7.65
C CYS A 23 10.73 3.21 -6.23
N LEU A 24 11.34 2.08 -5.84
CA LEU A 24 11.73 1.80 -4.46
C LEU A 24 13.22 1.46 -4.33
N TRP A 25 14.04 1.89 -5.30
CA TRP A 25 15.48 1.60 -5.36
C TRP A 25 16.28 2.05 -4.13
N PHE A 26 15.75 3.02 -3.37
CA PHE A 26 16.36 3.53 -2.15
C PHE A 26 16.00 2.72 -0.89
N LEU A 27 15.02 1.80 -0.99
CA LEU A 27 14.67 0.91 0.11
C LEU A 27 15.57 -0.32 0.12
N ARG A 28 15.77 -0.90 1.31
CA ARG A 28 16.53 -2.14 1.47
C ARG A 28 15.91 -3.27 0.64
N GLU A 29 16.75 -4.11 0.06
CA GLU A 29 16.32 -5.35 -0.57
C GLU A 29 15.54 -6.24 0.42
N GLY A 30 14.43 -6.82 -0.05
CA GLY A 30 13.52 -7.61 0.79
C GLY A 30 12.66 -6.80 1.75
N TYR A 31 12.73 -5.46 1.75
CA TYR A 31 11.81 -4.64 2.55
C TYR A 31 10.35 -4.82 2.10
N TYR A 32 9.46 -5.09 3.04
CA TYR A 32 8.01 -5.03 2.87
C TYR A 32 7.40 -4.17 3.99
N PRO A 33 6.33 -3.40 3.69
CA PRO A 33 5.68 -2.58 4.70
C PRO A 33 4.96 -3.47 5.73
N GLU A 34 5.24 -3.25 7.02
CA GLU A 34 4.65 -4.02 8.12
C GLU A 34 3.53 -3.24 8.82
N THR A 35 3.49 -1.92 8.66
CA THR A 35 2.50 -1.03 9.27
C THR A 35 1.70 -0.25 8.23
N PRO A 36 0.50 0.26 8.58
CA PRO A 36 -0.24 1.17 7.70
C PRO A 36 0.60 2.41 7.31
N ALA A 37 1.41 2.94 8.22
CA ALA A 37 2.26 4.08 7.94
C ALA A 37 3.34 3.73 6.90
N ASP A 38 3.97 2.56 7.01
CA ASP A 38 4.92 2.07 6.03
C ASP A 38 4.27 1.86 4.67
N ALA A 39 3.07 1.26 4.66
CA ALA A 39 2.30 1.04 3.45
C ALA A 39 2.03 2.37 2.73
N LEU A 40 1.58 3.40 3.45
CA LEU A 40 1.34 4.73 2.88
C LEU A 40 2.61 5.36 2.30
N ARG A 41 3.76 5.23 2.97
CA ARG A 41 5.05 5.75 2.48
C ARG A 41 5.53 5.04 1.21
N VAL A 42 5.38 3.71 1.16
CA VAL A 42 5.72 2.91 -0.01
C VAL A 42 4.82 3.29 -1.18
N LEU A 43 3.51 3.37 -0.97
CA LEU A 43 2.55 3.74 -2.00
C LEU A 43 2.81 5.17 -2.51
N ASP A 44 3.19 6.10 -1.64
CA ASP A 44 3.58 7.46 -2.04
C ASP A 44 4.80 7.46 -2.97
N SER A 45 5.81 6.68 -2.62
CA SER A 45 7.02 6.52 -3.42
C SER A 45 6.72 5.91 -4.80
N ILE A 46 5.80 4.94 -4.85
CA ILE A 46 5.32 4.35 -6.11
C ILE A 46 4.59 5.40 -6.96
N GLN A 47 3.74 6.25 -6.37
CA GLN A 47 3.05 7.31 -7.11
C GLN A 47 4.01 8.38 -7.64
N ARG A 48 5.04 8.72 -6.87
CA ARG A 48 5.98 9.80 -7.22
C ARG A 48 6.97 9.42 -8.32
N HIS A 49 7.35 8.14 -8.40
CA HIS A 49 8.39 7.66 -9.30
C HIS A 49 7.88 6.72 -10.40
N GLY A 50 6.64 6.24 -10.26
CA GLY A 50 6.05 5.29 -11.20
C GLY A 50 5.41 5.93 -12.42
N ASP A 51 4.93 5.07 -13.31
CA ASP A 51 4.12 5.46 -14.45
C ASP A 51 2.65 5.68 -14.03
N VAL A 52 1.81 6.02 -15.01
CA VAL A 52 0.37 6.23 -14.82
C VAL A 52 -0.31 5.01 -14.19
N GLU A 53 0.10 3.79 -14.57
CA GLU A 53 -0.43 2.56 -13.98
C GLU A 53 -0.06 2.46 -12.50
N ALA A 54 1.20 2.74 -12.15
CA ALA A 54 1.66 2.75 -10.75
C ALA A 54 0.90 3.79 -9.94
N PHE A 55 0.70 5.00 -10.49
CA PHE A 55 -0.01 6.08 -9.84
C PHE A 55 -1.45 5.68 -9.48
N GLN A 56 -2.17 5.11 -10.46
CA GLN A 56 -3.56 4.68 -10.29
C GLN A 56 -3.67 3.54 -9.27
N ARG A 57 -2.85 2.49 -9.40
CA ARG A 57 -2.89 1.32 -8.50
C ARG A 57 -2.52 1.70 -7.07
N ALA A 58 -1.47 2.49 -6.89
CA ALA A 58 -1.06 2.93 -5.56
C ALA A 58 -2.09 3.88 -4.93
N GLY A 59 -2.73 4.73 -5.74
CA GLY A 59 -3.80 5.63 -5.28
C GLY A 59 -5.03 4.87 -4.78
N ALA A 60 -5.45 3.83 -5.51
CA ALA A 60 -6.56 2.97 -5.08
C ALA A 60 -6.25 2.32 -3.72
N LEU A 61 -5.08 1.71 -3.55
CA LEU A 61 -4.67 1.10 -2.28
C LEU A 61 -4.57 2.13 -1.13
N LYS A 62 -4.07 3.34 -1.40
CA LYS A 62 -4.06 4.42 -0.39
C LYS A 62 -5.47 4.78 0.08
N GLN A 63 -6.43 4.89 -0.85
CA GLN A 63 -7.83 5.19 -0.50
C GLN A 63 -8.43 4.11 0.40
N TRP A 64 -8.14 2.83 0.10
CA TRP A 64 -8.57 1.71 0.94
C TRP A 64 -7.94 1.75 2.34
N LEU A 65 -6.64 2.03 2.45
CA LEU A 65 -5.94 2.13 3.74
C LEU A 65 -6.39 3.31 4.60
N LEU A 66 -6.78 4.42 3.96
CA LEU A 66 -7.25 5.64 4.64
C LEU A 66 -8.75 5.62 4.90
N ALA A 67 -9.49 4.71 4.27
CA ALA A 67 -10.89 4.54 4.59
C ALA A 67 -11.00 4.21 6.09
N PRO A 68 -11.78 4.98 6.86
CA PRO A 68 -12.04 4.60 8.25
C PRO A 68 -12.55 3.17 8.23
N SER A 69 -12.12 2.38 9.22
CA SER A 69 -12.57 0.99 9.43
C SER A 69 -14.07 0.99 9.77
N SER A 70 -14.91 1.38 8.81
CA SER A 70 -16.37 1.47 8.90
C SER A 70 -16.95 0.12 8.52
N ALA A 71 -16.43 -0.90 9.17
CA ALA A 71 -17.10 -2.17 9.39
C ALA A 71 -17.08 -2.46 10.90
N LYS A 72 -17.45 -1.46 11.71
CA LYS A 72 -17.92 -1.67 13.07
C LYS A 72 -19.32 -1.08 13.19
N SER A 73 -20.26 -1.97 13.49
CA SER A 73 -21.68 -1.73 13.82
C SER A 73 -22.66 -1.63 12.65
N VAL A 74 -22.99 -2.77 12.03
CA VAL A 74 -24.42 -3.07 11.83
C VAL A 74 -24.96 -3.43 13.20
N SER A 75 -25.61 -2.46 13.84
CA SER A 75 -26.58 -2.71 14.91
C SER A 75 -27.95 -2.56 14.28
N SER A 76 -28.69 -3.67 14.15
CA SER A 76 -30.15 -3.72 14.08
C SER A 76 -30.59 -5.09 14.54
#